data_AF-C1DVR7-F1
#
_entry.id   AF-C1DVR7-F1
#
_cell.length_a   1.000
_cell.length_b   1.000
_cell.length_c   1.000
_cell.angle_alpha   90.00
_cell.angle_beta   90.00
_cell.angle_gamma   90.00
#
_symmetry.space_group_name_H-M   'P 1'
#
loop_
_entity.id
_entity.type
_entity.pdbx_description
1 polymer ?
#
loop_
_entity_poly.entity_id
_entity_poly.type
_entity_poly.pdbx_seq_one_letter_code
_entity_poly.pdbx_strand_id
1 'polypeptide(L)' 'MVVKLEDNTILHIEIQSTNDPSMPYRMFEYFYLITDKYKPKDLIQVCIYIEKSR' A
#
# COMPACT_ATOMS: atom_id res chain seq x y z
N MET A 1 5.16 -0.02 2.68
CA MET A 1 6.21 0.91 2.16
C MET A 1 5.54 1.97 1.30
N VAL A 2 5.95 3.24 1.38
CA VAL A 2 5.39 4.36 0.59
C VAL A 2 6.49 5.02 -0.24
N VAL A 3 6.26 5.19 -1.54
CA VAL A 3 7.20 5.82 -2.49
C VAL A 3 6.49 6.94 -3.23
N LYS A 4 7.12 8.11 -3.30
CA LYS A 4 6.64 9.25 -4.10
C LYS A 4 7.32 9.23 -5.47
N LEU A 5 6.52 9.18 -6.53
CA LEU A 5 6.99 9.25 -7.91
C LEU A 5 7.16 10.71 -8.35
N GLU A 6 7.85 10.91 -9.48
CA GLU A 6 8.16 12.24 -10.03
C GLU A 6 6.92 13.10 -10.29
N ASP A 7 5.80 12.48 -10.69
CA ASP A 7 4.55 13.17 -11.01
C ASP A 7 3.62 13.41 -9.80
N ASN A 8 4.15 13.25 -8.57
CA ASN A 8 3.41 13.32 -7.31
C ASN A 8 2.38 12.20 -7.08
N THR A 9 2.43 11.12 -7.88
CA THR A 9 1.76 9.85 -7.55
C THR A 9 2.44 9.19 -6.35
N ILE A 10 1.66 8.58 -5.48
CA ILE A 10 2.17 7.76 -4.38
C ILE A 10 1.93 6.28 -4.71
N LEU A 11 3.00 5.48 -4.62
CA LEU A 11 2.95 4.03 -4.67
C LEU A 11 3.09 3.48 -3.25
N HIS A 12 2.03 2.82 -2.76
CA HIS A 12 2.03 2.10 -1.50
C HIS A 12 2.12 0.59 -1.75
N ILE A 13 3.17 -0.03 -1.23
CA ILE A 13 3.43 -1.47 -1.36
C ILE A 13 3.38 -2.12 0.02
N GLU A 14 2.49 -3.07 0.19
CA GLU A 14 2.43 -3.97 1.34
C GLU A 14 2.96 -5.36 0.91
N ILE A 15 3.80 -5.98 1.73
CA ILE A 15 4.33 -7.33 1.49
C ILE A 15 3.80 -8.24 2.60
N GLN A 16 3.19 -9.36 2.21
CA GLN A 16 2.60 -10.33 3.11
C GLN A 16 3.20 -11.72 2.86
N SER A 17 3.54 -12.44 3.93
CA SER A 17 3.97 -13.84 3.86
C SER A 17 2.89 -14.83 4.30
N THR A 18 1.78 -14.33 4.82
CA THR A 18 0.62 -15.09 5.29
C THR A 18 -0.64 -14.30 5.01
N ASN A 19 -1.77 -14.98 4.85
CA ASN A 19 -3.06 -14.32 4.73
C ASN A 19 -3.42 -13.61 6.03
N ASP A 20 -3.58 -12.30 5.97
CA ASP A 20 -4.10 -11.46 7.05
C ASP A 20 -5.57 -11.08 6.72
N PRO A 21 -6.57 -11.62 7.45
CA PRO A 21 -7.97 -11.30 7.22
C PRO A 21 -8.32 -9.81 7.40
N SER A 22 -7.51 -9.08 8.16
CA SER A 22 -7.70 -7.64 8.39
C SER A 22 -7.09 -6.77 7.27
N MET A 23 -6.38 -7.38 6.32
CA MET A 23 -5.65 -6.66 5.27
C MET A 23 -6.51 -5.67 4.47
N PRO A 24 -7.74 -6.01 4.04
CA PRO A 24 -8.58 -5.04 3.33
C PRO A 24 -8.88 -3.77 4.14
N TYR A 25 -9.13 -3.92 5.45
CA TYR A 25 -9.39 -2.80 6.35
C TYR A 25 -8.14 -1.94 6.55
N ARG A 26 -6.99 -2.57 6.79
CA ARG A 26 -5.71 -1.87 6.90
C ARG A 26 -5.36 -1.09 5.63
N MET A 27 -5.60 -1.67 4.46
CA MET A 27 -5.37 -0.97 3.18
C MET A 27 -6.26 0.26 3.03
N PHE A 28 -7.50 0.22 3.52
CA PHE A 28 -8.37 1.39 3.57
C PHE A 28 -7.87 2.46 4.55
N GLU A 29 -7.41 2.06 5.74
CA GLU A 29 -6.79 2.99 6.69
C GLU A 29 -5.53 3.65 6.09
N TYR A 30 -4.68 2.87 5.43
CA TYR A 30 -3.53 3.39 4.71
C TYR A 30 -3.93 4.34 3.59
N PHE A 31 -4.99 4.05 2.85
CA PHE A 31 -5.51 4.95 1.83
C PHE A 31 -5.83 6.32 2.43
N TYR A 32 -6.59 6.34 3.52
CA TYR A 32 -6.97 7.58 4.19
C TYR A 32 -5.75 8.36 4.70
N LEU A 33 -4.86 7.69 5.45
CA LEU A 33 -3.68 8.32 6.04
C LEU A 33 -2.70 8.85 4.99
N ILE A 34 -2.48 8.12 3.90
CA ILE A 34 -1.58 8.53 2.81
C ILE A 34 -2.18 9.70 2.04
N THR A 35 -3.47 9.62 1.71
CA THR A 35 -4.17 10.69 1.01
C THR A 35 -4.14 11.97 1.84
N ASP A 36 -4.38 11.86 3.15
CA ASP A 36 -4.36 13.03 4.02
C ASP A 36 -2.96 13.64 4.14
N LYS A 37 -1.94 12.82 4.37
CA LYS A 37 -0.56 13.29 4.60
C LYS A 37 0.11 13.87 3.36
N TYR A 38 -0.04 13.23 2.20
CA TYR A 38 0.75 13.55 1.01
C TYR A 38 -0.02 14.34 -0.05
N LYS A 39 -1.35 14.41 0.05
CA LYS A 39 -2.24 15.03 -0.96
C LYS A 39 -1.80 14.64 -2.40
N PRO A 40 -1.66 13.34 -2.69
CA PRO A 40 -1.05 12.91 -3.92
C PRO A 40 -1.96 13.19 -5.12
N LYS A 41 -1.37 13.27 -6.31
CA LYS A 41 -2.15 13.33 -7.55
C LYS A 41 -2.95 12.04 -7.75
N ASP A 42 -2.32 10.91 -7.48
CA ASP A 42 -2.92 9.58 -7.52
C ASP A 42 -2.28 8.68 -6.45
N LEU A 43 -3.00 7.64 -6.02
CA LEU A 43 -2.57 6.68 -5.02
C LEU A 43 -2.77 5.26 -5.53
N ILE A 44 -1.65 4.57 -5.81
CA ILE A 44 -1.63 3.18 -6.22
C ILE A 44 -1.29 2.33 -4.99
N GLN A 45 -2.18 1.40 -4.66
CA GLN A 45 -2.02 0.48 -3.54
C GLN A 45 -1.85 -0.95 -4.04
N VAL A 46 -0.75 -1.59 -3.66
CA VAL A 46 -0.42 -2.97 -4.06
C VAL A 46 -0.15 -3.79 -2.81
N CYS A 47 -0.78 -4.96 -2.71
CA CYS A 47 -0.46 -5.97 -1.72
C CYS A 47 0.18 -7.17 -2.44
N ILE A 48 1.44 -7.45 -2.13
CA ILE A 48 2.24 -8.52 -2.72
C ILE A 48 2.32 -9.66 -1.73
N TYR A 49 1.83 -10.84 -2.12
CA TYR A 49 2.01 -12.05 -1.35
C TYR A 49 3.28 -12.77 -1.79
N ILE A 50 4.17 -12.99 -0.84
CA ILE A 50 5.39 -13.78 -1.02
C ILE A 50 5.25 -15.10 -0.27
N GLU A 51 5.12 -16.19 -1.03
CA GLU A 51 5.24 -17.53 -0.47
C GLU A 51 6.69 -17.98 -0.58
N LYS A 52 7.22 -18.60 0.47
CA LYS A 52 8.53 -19.22 0.41
C LYS A 52 8.38 -20.56 -0.32
N SER A 53 8.76 -20.62 -1.61
CA SER A 53 8.97 -21.90 -2.28
C SER A 53 9.99 -22.70 -1.47
N ARG A 54 9.59 -23.91 -1.04
CA ARG A 54 10.52 -24.90 -0.49
C ARG A 54 11.44 -25.41 -1.58
#